data_AF-K9Q520-F1
#
_entry.id   AF-K9Q520-F1
#
_cell.length_a   1.000
_cell.length_b   1.000
_cell.length_c   1.000
_cell.angle_alpha   90.00
_cell.angle_beta   90.00
_cell.angle_gamma   90.00
#
_symmetry.space_group_name_H-M   'P 1'
#
loop_
_entity.id
_entity.type
_entity.pdbx_description
1 polymer ?
#
loop_
_entity_poly.entity_id
_entity_poly.type
_entity_poly.pdbx_seq_one_letter_code
_entity_poly.pdbx_strand_id
1 'polypeptide(L)'
;MWKKLLVRQPFVLTKISNVVLGVSLCALGLMPLRAQANTNFDSQSISFNKNTIVEFEFVQSHGSYRTVFGMINQTTGTKTVIFQENQPYDDYQFAEYAPNPMQHDTGSNKDYVGTFGKTVTPGIGINAVKTFGKPDGQVVEVPFQANHQYVFFLDVYDEQGNFVNQFLSTQNAANFDGNLQGGQGRDSYSRSITGISLLWEDGGRRESVEDFDYDDFVVEAGGFLFDPCPDVN
;
A
#
# COMPACT_ATOMS: atom_id res chain seq x y z
N MET A 1 -15.90 -4.29 -3.25
CA MET A 1 -17.16 -3.54 -3.00
C MET A 1 -17.07 -2.99 -1.58
N TRP A 2 -16.69 -1.71 -1.45
CA TRP A 2 -16.33 -1.08 -0.18
C TRP A 2 -17.57 -0.80 0.67
N LYS A 3 -17.50 -1.11 1.96
CA LYS A 3 -18.64 -0.96 2.87
C LYS A 3 -18.81 0.52 3.26
N LYS A 4 -19.98 1.09 2.94
CA LYS A 4 -20.56 2.17 3.74
C LYS A 4 -21.24 1.53 4.95
N LEU A 5 -20.71 1.72 6.16
CA LEU A 5 -21.40 1.37 7.40
C LEU A 5 -21.52 2.59 8.31
N LEU A 6 -22.75 2.95 8.65
CA LEU A 6 -23.15 4.01 9.58
C LEU A 6 -22.93 3.59 11.03
N VAL A 7 -22.43 4.50 11.87
CA VAL A 7 -22.43 4.34 13.34
C VAL A 7 -22.95 5.62 14.01
N ARG A 8 -23.89 5.43 14.96
CA ARG A 8 -24.48 6.45 15.84
C ARG A 8 -23.53 6.85 16.96
N GLN A 9 -23.55 8.13 17.35
CA GLN A 9 -22.88 8.67 18.54
C GLN A 9 -23.91 9.03 19.64
N PRO A 10 -23.62 8.82 20.94
CA PRO A 10 -24.31 9.53 22.01
C PRO A 10 -23.64 10.89 22.29
N PHE A 11 -24.48 11.91 22.45
CA PHE A 11 -24.12 13.29 22.74
C PHE A 11 -23.60 13.45 24.18
N VAL A 12 -22.46 14.13 24.37
CA VAL A 12 -22.11 14.75 25.66
C VAL A 12 -21.79 16.23 25.44
N LEU A 13 -22.70 17.09 25.91
CA LEU A 13 -22.56 18.53 25.94
C LEU A 13 -21.60 18.95 27.06
N THR A 14 -20.54 19.68 26.73
CA THR A 14 -19.77 20.44 27.73
C THR A 14 -19.89 21.93 27.45
N LYS A 15 -20.53 22.65 28.38
CA LYS A 15 -20.60 24.11 28.43
C LYS A 15 -19.22 24.66 28.79
N ILE A 16 -18.79 25.72 28.10
CA ILE A 16 -17.73 26.61 28.61
C ILE A 16 -18.23 28.05 28.55
N SER A 17 -18.12 28.73 29.70
CA SER A 17 -18.55 30.10 29.94
C SER A 17 -17.45 31.13 29.62
N ASN A 18 -17.91 32.25 29.07
CA ASN A 18 -17.41 33.62 28.93
C ASN A 18 -16.14 34.15 29.64
N VAL A 19 -15.34 34.86 28.80
CA VAL A 19 -14.83 36.26 28.92
C VAL A 19 -13.68 36.57 29.91
N VAL A 20 -12.61 37.21 29.42
CA VAL A 20 -12.12 38.58 29.79
C VAL A 20 -10.96 39.02 28.89
N LEU A 21 -10.95 40.33 28.58
CA LEU A 21 -10.02 41.14 27.78
C LEU A 21 -8.55 41.15 28.28
N GLY A 22 -7.62 41.34 27.33
CA GLY A 22 -6.71 42.50 27.40
C GLY A 22 -5.22 42.27 27.08
N VAL A 23 -4.67 43.26 26.38
CA VAL A 23 -3.24 43.58 26.12
C VAL A 23 -2.62 42.97 24.84
N SER A 24 -2.59 43.78 23.78
CA SER A 24 -1.78 43.57 22.58
C SER A 24 -0.36 44.09 22.79
N LEU A 25 0.59 43.17 22.75
CA LEU A 25 2.01 43.44 22.57
C LEU A 25 2.40 42.85 21.20
N CYS A 26 2.70 43.70 20.21
CA CYS A 26 3.17 43.26 18.89
C CYS A 26 4.56 42.62 19.01
N ALA A 27 4.61 41.35 19.38
CA ALA A 27 5.74 40.48 19.11
C ALA A 27 5.66 40.11 17.62
N LEU A 28 6.64 40.57 16.83
CA LEU A 28 6.96 40.03 15.50
C LEU A 28 7.47 38.59 15.71
N GLY A 29 6.56 37.69 16.04
CA GLY A 29 6.79 36.27 16.06
C GLY A 29 6.99 35.81 14.63
N LEU A 30 8.19 35.36 14.31
CA LEU A 30 8.44 34.44 13.22
C LEU A 30 7.64 33.17 13.53
N MET A 31 6.34 33.19 13.26
CA MET A 31 5.54 31.98 13.28
C MET A 31 6.14 31.07 12.20
N PRO A 32 6.63 29.87 12.54
CA PRO A 32 7.02 28.93 11.51
C PRO A 32 5.78 28.73 10.65
N LEU A 33 5.89 29.12 9.37
CA LEU A 33 4.89 28.76 8.37
C LEU A 33 4.80 27.25 8.45
N ARG A 34 3.71 26.73 9.02
CA ARG A 34 3.39 25.32 8.88
C ARG A 34 3.14 25.17 7.40
N ALA A 35 4.13 24.63 6.68
CA ALA A 35 3.92 24.15 5.33
C ALA A 35 2.65 23.31 5.40
N GLN A 36 1.59 23.77 4.73
CA GLN A 36 0.40 22.95 4.57
C GLN A 36 0.88 21.78 3.73
N ALA A 37 1.15 20.66 4.39
CA ALA A 37 1.45 19.42 3.69
C ALA A 37 0.23 19.16 2.82
N ASN A 38 0.38 19.31 1.51
CA ASN A 38 -0.60 18.77 0.58
C ASN A 38 -0.57 17.25 0.75
N THR A 39 -1.72 16.60 0.62
CA THR A 39 -1.74 15.15 0.43
C THR A 39 -0.91 14.86 -0.82
N ASN A 40 0.34 14.43 -0.64
CA ASN A 40 1.18 14.01 -1.75
C ASN A 40 1.10 12.50 -1.83
N PHE A 41 0.57 12.05 -2.95
CA PHE A 41 0.56 10.66 -3.33
C PHE A 41 1.02 10.59 -4.78
N ASP A 42 2.34 10.58 -4.93
CA ASP A 42 3.00 10.37 -6.20
C ASP A 42 3.39 8.90 -6.34
N SER A 43 3.85 8.51 -7.53
CA SER A 43 4.30 7.14 -7.84
C SER A 43 5.57 6.72 -7.07
N GLN A 44 5.96 7.43 -6.01
CA GLN A 44 7.21 7.21 -5.30
C GLN A 44 7.05 7.33 -3.78
N SER A 45 6.03 8.04 -3.30
CA SER A 45 5.81 8.29 -1.88
C SER A 45 4.36 8.62 -1.54
N ILE A 46 4.02 8.41 -0.26
CA ILE A 46 2.71 8.70 0.32
C ILE A 46 2.83 9.58 1.55
N SER A 47 1.99 10.60 1.62
CA SER A 47 1.86 11.47 2.78
C SER A 47 0.44 12.03 2.88
N PHE A 48 -0.02 12.24 4.11
CA PHE A 48 -1.34 12.79 4.39
C PHE A 48 -1.22 13.96 5.35
N ASN A 49 -2.10 14.95 5.22
CA ASN A 49 -2.17 16.08 6.14
C ASN A 49 -2.93 15.78 7.44
N LYS A 50 -3.52 14.58 7.53
CA LYS A 50 -4.28 14.05 8.66
C LYS A 50 -3.94 12.58 8.85
N ASN A 51 -4.18 12.06 10.06
CA ASN A 51 -4.09 10.63 10.31
C ASN A 51 -5.09 9.93 9.38
N THR A 52 -4.59 8.93 8.66
CA THR A 52 -5.33 8.28 7.58
C THR A 52 -5.09 6.79 7.65
N ILE A 53 -6.14 6.00 7.53
CA ILE A 53 -6.05 4.56 7.35
C ILE A 53 -6.20 4.27 5.86
N VAL A 54 -5.29 3.50 5.29
CA VAL A 54 -5.35 3.04 3.90
C VAL A 54 -5.51 1.53 3.90
N GLU A 55 -6.41 1.02 3.07
CA GLU A 55 -6.54 -0.41 2.85
C GLU A 55 -5.60 -0.86 1.73
N PHE A 56 -4.88 -1.95 1.96
CA PHE A 56 -4.04 -2.62 0.97
C PHE A 56 -4.59 -4.01 0.69
N GLU A 57 -4.62 -4.40 -0.56
CA GLU A 57 -5.06 -5.70 -1.03
C GLU A 57 -3.91 -6.39 -1.77
N PHE A 58 -3.54 -7.59 -1.34
CA PHE A 58 -2.66 -8.43 -2.15
C PHE A 58 -3.44 -8.98 -3.33
N VAL A 59 -2.99 -8.71 -4.55
CA VAL A 59 -3.66 -9.18 -5.77
C VAL A 59 -3.12 -10.55 -6.16
N GLN A 60 -1.80 -10.63 -6.34
CA GLN A 60 -1.08 -11.81 -6.81
C GLN A 60 0.44 -11.59 -6.68
N SER A 61 1.19 -12.67 -6.84
CA SER A 61 2.65 -12.70 -6.95
C SER A 61 3.02 -13.73 -8.01
N HIS A 62 4.02 -13.39 -8.80
CA HIS A 62 4.59 -14.24 -9.84
C HIS A 62 6.11 -14.36 -9.71
N GLY A 63 6.70 -13.86 -8.62
CA GLY A 63 8.14 -13.79 -8.41
C GLY A 63 8.80 -15.13 -8.10
N SER A 64 10.05 -15.27 -8.58
CA SER A 64 10.89 -16.44 -8.28
C SER A 64 11.48 -16.42 -6.88
N TYR A 65 11.59 -15.23 -6.31
CA TYR A 65 12.14 -15.00 -4.98
C TYR A 65 11.05 -14.85 -3.94
N ARG A 66 11.46 -14.99 -2.68
CA ARG A 66 10.57 -14.66 -1.56
C ARG A 66 10.69 -13.16 -1.29
N THR A 67 9.57 -12.45 -1.31
CA THR A 67 9.52 -11.01 -1.12
C THR A 67 8.82 -10.57 0.16
N VAL A 68 9.19 -9.39 0.66
CA VAL A 68 8.53 -8.72 1.77
C VAL A 68 8.19 -7.29 1.36
N PHE A 69 6.89 -7.02 1.26
CA PHE A 69 6.36 -5.73 0.86
C PHE A 69 5.97 -4.90 2.09
N GLY A 70 6.35 -3.63 2.09
CA GLY A 70 5.95 -2.73 3.15
C GLY A 70 6.24 -1.26 2.86
N MET A 71 6.29 -0.48 3.94
CA MET A 71 6.59 0.95 3.89
C MET A 71 7.63 1.37 4.93
N ILE A 72 8.34 2.45 4.63
CA ILE A 72 9.32 3.10 5.52
C ILE A 72 8.84 4.52 5.80
N ASN A 73 8.62 4.86 7.06
CA ASN A 73 8.46 6.25 7.49
C ASN A 73 9.80 6.97 7.32
N GLN A 74 9.88 7.93 6.40
CA GLN A 74 11.13 8.63 6.07
C GLN A 74 11.63 9.54 7.20
N THR A 75 10.76 9.94 8.13
CA THR A 75 11.13 10.75 9.29
C THR A 75 11.73 9.92 10.41
N THR A 76 11.14 8.75 10.70
CA THR A 76 11.57 7.90 11.83
C THR A 76 12.47 6.74 11.44
N GLY A 77 12.54 6.40 10.14
CA GLY A 77 13.20 5.19 9.64
C GLY A 77 12.44 3.90 9.96
N THR A 78 11.24 3.99 10.53
CA THR A 78 10.47 2.81 10.95
C THR A 78 9.94 2.06 9.72
N LYS A 79 10.29 0.78 9.62
CA LYS A 79 9.73 -0.17 8.66
C LYS A 79 8.41 -0.75 9.18
N THR A 80 7.41 -0.82 8.33
CA THR A 80 6.15 -1.53 8.55
C THR A 80 5.94 -2.50 7.41
N VAL A 81 6.01 -3.80 7.71
CA VAL A 81 5.70 -4.87 6.75
C VAL A 81 4.19 -4.94 6.58
N ILE A 82 3.71 -4.92 5.34
CA ILE A 82 2.28 -4.98 5.00
C ILE A 82 1.94 -6.41 4.58
N PHE A 83 2.71 -6.97 3.64
CA PHE A 83 2.61 -8.36 3.20
C PHE A 83 3.98 -9.00 3.16
N GLN A 84 4.04 -10.31 3.40
CA GLN A 84 5.26 -11.09 3.29
C GLN A 84 4.97 -12.46 2.68
N GLU A 85 5.91 -12.93 1.87
CA GLU A 85 5.95 -14.29 1.40
C GLU A 85 6.66 -15.18 2.41
N ASN A 86 6.07 -16.32 2.73
CA ASN A 86 6.65 -17.31 3.63
C ASN A 86 7.55 -18.30 2.88
N GLN A 87 7.37 -18.39 1.57
CA GLN A 87 8.13 -19.18 0.59
C GLN A 87 8.04 -18.43 -0.75
N PRO A 88 8.92 -18.68 -1.73
CA PRO A 88 8.89 -17.95 -3.00
C PRO A 88 7.58 -18.11 -3.78
N TYR A 89 7.10 -19.34 -3.96
CA TYR A 89 5.88 -19.60 -4.74
C TYR A 89 5.14 -20.86 -4.29
N ASP A 90 3.88 -21.00 -4.73
CA ASP A 90 3.05 -22.17 -4.46
C ASP A 90 3.30 -23.33 -5.43
N ASP A 91 3.44 -22.98 -6.70
CA ASP A 91 3.61 -23.87 -7.85
C ASP A 91 4.43 -23.13 -8.91
N TYR A 92 5.21 -23.87 -9.69
CA TYR A 92 5.92 -23.32 -10.83
C TYR A 92 5.35 -23.96 -12.10
N GLN A 93 4.63 -23.16 -12.89
CA GLN A 93 4.16 -23.59 -14.20
C GLN A 93 4.98 -22.90 -15.27
N PHE A 94 5.91 -23.66 -15.86
CA PHE A 94 6.77 -23.21 -16.96
C PHE A 94 5.90 -22.56 -18.04
N ALA A 95 6.02 -21.24 -18.19
CA ALA A 95 5.39 -20.53 -19.28
C ALA A 95 6.00 -21.07 -20.58
N GLU A 96 5.16 -21.65 -21.42
CA GLU A 96 5.45 -22.03 -22.79
C GLU A 96 6.04 -20.80 -23.51
N TYR A 97 7.38 -20.70 -23.53
CA TYR A 97 8.21 -19.73 -24.26
C TYR A 97 7.42 -18.49 -24.68
N ALA A 98 7.03 -17.63 -23.72
CA ALA A 98 6.27 -16.43 -24.02
C ALA A 98 7.15 -15.60 -24.98
N PRO A 99 6.74 -15.39 -26.25
CA PRO A 99 7.62 -14.75 -27.23
C PRO A 99 7.82 -13.25 -26.95
N ASN A 100 7.27 -12.73 -25.85
CA ASN A 100 7.34 -11.32 -25.47
C ASN A 100 7.57 -11.20 -23.94
N PRO A 101 8.79 -10.86 -23.48
CA PRO A 101 9.16 -10.74 -22.05
C PRO A 101 8.57 -9.49 -21.35
N MET A 102 7.51 -8.92 -21.91
CA MET A 102 6.84 -7.70 -21.43
C MET A 102 5.31 -7.89 -21.33
N GLN A 103 4.80 -9.12 -21.41
CA GLN A 103 3.38 -9.35 -21.23
C GLN A 103 3.08 -9.56 -19.75
N HIS A 104 2.39 -8.60 -19.14
CA HIS A 104 1.75 -8.79 -17.84
C HIS A 104 0.88 -10.06 -17.87
N ASP A 105 1.26 -11.07 -17.11
CA ASP A 105 0.57 -12.35 -16.97
C ASP A 105 -0.44 -12.33 -15.81
N THR A 106 -0.76 -11.13 -15.33
CA THR A 106 -1.76 -10.86 -14.29
C THR A 106 -3.09 -11.57 -14.55
N GLY A 107 -3.54 -12.35 -13.56
CA GLY A 107 -4.74 -13.18 -13.63
C GLY A 107 -4.58 -14.51 -14.35
N SER A 108 -3.35 -14.88 -14.75
CA SER A 108 -3.01 -16.20 -15.28
C SER A 108 -2.38 -17.10 -14.20
N ASN A 109 -2.30 -18.41 -14.49
CA ASN A 109 -1.56 -19.38 -13.67
C ASN A 109 -0.17 -19.68 -14.24
N LYS A 110 0.36 -18.82 -15.14
CA LYS A 110 1.70 -18.96 -15.67
C LYS A 110 2.70 -18.40 -14.66
N ASP A 111 3.94 -18.87 -14.76
CA ASP A 111 5.07 -18.46 -13.92
C ASP A 111 5.00 -18.93 -12.45
N TYR A 112 5.64 -18.21 -11.51
CA TYR A 112 5.76 -18.61 -10.11
C TYR A 112 4.62 -18.08 -9.25
N VAL A 113 3.47 -18.75 -9.33
CA VAL A 113 2.25 -18.26 -8.69
C VAL A 113 2.37 -18.29 -7.16
N GLY A 114 2.18 -17.13 -6.53
CA GLY A 114 2.00 -16.96 -5.09
C GLY A 114 0.55 -16.67 -4.71
N THR A 115 -0.05 -17.50 -3.85
CA THR A 115 -1.42 -17.30 -3.36
C THR A 115 -1.43 -16.77 -1.92
N PHE A 116 -2.36 -15.85 -1.65
CA PHE A 116 -2.63 -15.39 -0.30
C PHE A 116 -3.08 -16.54 0.63
N GLY A 117 -2.61 -16.53 1.87
CA GLY A 117 -2.90 -17.52 2.91
C GLY A 117 -2.04 -18.78 2.85
N LYS A 118 -1.25 -18.96 1.78
CA LYS A 118 -0.26 -20.03 1.65
C LYS A 118 1.13 -19.45 1.49
N THR A 119 1.42 -18.88 0.32
CA THR A 119 2.68 -18.16 0.05
C THR A 119 2.68 -16.81 0.74
N VAL A 120 1.64 -16.00 0.55
CA VAL A 120 1.60 -14.61 1.07
C VAL A 120 0.75 -14.50 2.34
N THR A 121 1.25 -13.76 3.32
CA THR A 121 0.54 -13.45 4.57
C THR A 121 0.68 -11.98 4.97
N PRO A 122 -0.22 -11.43 5.80
CA PRO A 122 -0.07 -10.09 6.34
C PRO A 122 1.17 -9.98 7.22
N GLY A 123 1.75 -8.78 7.28
CA GLY A 123 2.80 -8.45 8.23
C GLY A 123 2.36 -8.63 9.68
N ILE A 124 3.32 -8.91 10.57
CA ILE A 124 3.05 -9.07 12.01
C ILE A 124 2.49 -7.76 12.57
N GLY A 125 1.34 -7.85 13.25
CA GLY A 125 0.67 -6.68 13.86
C GLY A 125 -0.16 -5.85 12.89
N ILE A 126 -0.33 -6.31 11.64
CA ILE A 126 -1.23 -5.71 10.67
C ILE A 126 -2.62 -6.35 10.78
N ASN A 127 -3.66 -5.50 10.81
CA ASN A 127 -5.03 -5.96 10.92
C ASN A 127 -5.55 -6.43 9.55
N ALA A 128 -5.75 -7.74 9.43
CA ALA A 128 -6.51 -8.36 8.35
C ALA A 128 -7.99 -7.97 8.42
N VAL A 129 -8.55 -7.53 7.29
CA VAL A 129 -9.95 -7.06 7.21
C VAL A 129 -10.78 -7.99 6.33
N LYS A 130 -12.04 -8.14 6.71
CA LYS A 130 -13.05 -8.91 5.97
C LYS A 130 -13.78 -8.04 4.96
N THR A 131 -13.48 -8.24 3.69
CA THR A 131 -14.10 -7.52 2.58
C THR A 131 -15.09 -8.40 1.83
N PHE A 132 -16.21 -7.81 1.38
CA PHE A 132 -17.24 -8.57 0.67
C PHE A 132 -16.71 -9.07 -0.67
N GLY A 133 -16.78 -10.39 -0.89
CA GLY A 133 -16.32 -11.03 -2.11
C GLY A 133 -14.82 -11.38 -2.13
N LYS A 134 -14.11 -11.25 -0.99
CA LYS A 134 -12.70 -11.62 -0.83
C LYS A 134 -12.50 -12.53 0.40
N PRO A 135 -11.54 -13.47 0.37
CA PRO A 135 -11.10 -14.20 1.55
C PRO A 135 -10.62 -13.24 2.66
N ASP A 136 -10.86 -13.61 3.92
CA ASP A 136 -10.37 -12.85 5.07
C ASP A 136 -8.83 -12.83 5.06
N GLY A 137 -8.23 -11.66 5.28
CA GLY A 137 -6.77 -11.47 5.29
C GLY A 137 -6.18 -10.90 4.02
N GLN A 138 -6.82 -11.08 2.86
CA GLN A 138 -6.30 -10.56 1.59
C GLN A 138 -6.25 -9.03 1.58
N VAL A 139 -7.10 -8.38 2.37
CA VAL A 139 -7.13 -6.93 2.59
C VAL A 139 -6.64 -6.62 4.00
N VAL A 140 -5.83 -5.57 4.15
CA VAL A 140 -5.29 -5.10 5.41
C VAL A 140 -5.43 -3.58 5.58
N GLU A 141 -5.67 -3.13 6.81
CA GLU A 141 -5.72 -1.70 7.15
C GLU A 141 -4.38 -1.23 7.74
N VAL A 142 -3.83 -0.16 7.17
CA VAL A 142 -2.53 0.39 7.57
C VAL A 142 -2.69 1.86 7.97
N PRO A 143 -2.30 2.23 9.21
CA PRO A 143 -2.39 3.61 9.68
C PRO A 143 -1.19 4.44 9.23
N PHE A 144 -1.47 5.64 8.73
CA PHE A 144 -0.51 6.67 8.38
C PHE A 144 -0.66 7.86 9.30
N GLN A 145 0.46 8.36 9.81
CA GLN A 145 0.50 9.55 10.64
C GLN A 145 0.47 10.80 9.77
N ALA A 146 -0.26 11.81 10.21
CA ALA A 146 -0.28 13.11 9.56
C ALA A 146 1.13 13.69 9.43
N ASN A 147 1.39 14.37 8.31
CA ASN A 147 2.61 15.12 8.01
C ASN A 147 3.90 14.29 8.04
N HIS A 148 3.79 12.99 7.77
CA HIS A 148 4.93 12.10 7.56
C HIS A 148 4.94 11.62 6.11
N GLN A 149 6.13 11.54 5.52
CA GLN A 149 6.33 10.93 4.21
C GLN A 149 6.72 9.47 4.40
N TYR A 150 6.11 8.60 3.62
CA TYR A 150 6.42 7.19 3.57
C TYR A 150 6.79 6.79 2.14
N VAL A 151 7.69 5.84 2.02
CA VAL A 151 8.03 5.19 0.74
C VAL A 151 7.76 3.71 0.86
N PHE A 152 7.33 3.09 -0.23
CA PHE A 152 7.17 1.64 -0.29
C PHE A 152 8.49 0.95 -0.58
N PHE A 153 8.66 -0.24 -0.02
CA PHE A 153 9.81 -1.11 -0.25
C PHE A 153 9.39 -2.52 -0.60
N LEU A 154 10.26 -3.21 -1.34
CA LEU A 154 10.24 -4.64 -1.56
C LEU A 154 11.60 -5.21 -1.15
N ASP A 155 11.66 -5.96 -0.06
CA ASP A 155 12.86 -6.72 0.33
C ASP A 155 12.80 -8.09 -0.34
N VAL A 156 13.87 -8.51 -1.00
CA VAL A 156 13.95 -9.75 -1.78
C VAL A 156 14.92 -10.72 -1.12
N TYR A 157 14.50 -11.98 -1.02
CA TYR A 157 15.25 -13.05 -0.39
C TYR A 157 15.36 -14.28 -1.28
N ASP A 158 16.52 -14.92 -1.27
CA ASP A 158 16.72 -16.19 -1.97
C ASP A 158 15.96 -17.34 -1.28
N GLU A 159 15.94 -18.52 -1.93
CA GLU A 159 15.31 -19.73 -1.41
C GLU A 159 15.91 -20.21 -0.07
N GLN A 160 17.15 -19.82 0.23
CA GLN A 160 17.82 -20.12 1.49
C GLN A 160 17.48 -19.08 2.59
N GLY A 161 16.72 -18.04 2.24
CA GLY A 161 16.30 -16.97 3.13
C GLY A 161 17.35 -15.86 3.31
N ASN A 162 18.42 -15.84 2.51
CA ASN A 162 19.40 -14.75 2.54
C ASN A 162 18.82 -13.52 1.84
N PHE A 163 19.09 -12.35 2.40
CA PHE A 163 18.73 -11.08 1.78
C PHE A 163 19.54 -10.88 0.50
N VAL A 164 18.85 -10.61 -0.61
CA VAL A 164 19.44 -10.38 -1.92
C VAL A 164 19.48 -8.88 -2.21
N ASN A 165 18.33 -8.22 -2.15
CA ASN A 165 18.20 -6.82 -2.51
C ASN A 165 17.02 -6.14 -1.80
N GLN A 166 17.03 -4.82 -1.80
CA GLN A 166 15.89 -3.99 -1.45
C GLN A 166 15.61 -3.01 -2.59
N PHE A 167 14.36 -2.99 -3.03
CA PHE A 167 13.86 -2.00 -3.95
C PHE A 167 13.04 -0.95 -3.20
N LEU A 168 13.23 0.31 -3.57
CA LEU A 168 12.39 1.42 -3.11
C LEU A 168 11.57 1.97 -4.25
N SER A 169 10.33 2.35 -3.95
CA SER A 169 9.42 3.00 -4.90
C SER A 169 10.00 4.29 -5.51
N THR A 170 10.95 4.94 -4.84
CA THR A 170 11.68 6.12 -5.35
C THR A 170 12.76 5.80 -6.39
N GLN A 171 13.06 4.52 -6.65
CA GLN A 171 14.15 4.07 -7.53
C GLN A 171 13.68 3.56 -8.89
N ASN A 172 12.44 3.84 -9.30
CA ASN A 172 11.80 3.29 -10.51
C ASN A 172 11.74 1.75 -10.54
N ALA A 173 11.75 1.12 -9.36
CA ALA A 173 11.66 -0.33 -9.20
C ALA A 173 10.22 -0.84 -9.07
N ALA A 174 9.24 0.06 -9.21
CA ALA A 174 7.83 -0.26 -9.18
C ALA A 174 7.08 0.59 -10.20
N ASN A 175 6.11 -0.01 -10.86
CA ASN A 175 5.14 0.68 -11.69
C ASN A 175 3.88 0.97 -10.86
N PHE A 176 3.35 2.19 -11.02
CA PHE A 176 2.22 2.70 -10.26
C PHE A 176 1.11 3.10 -11.24
N ASP A 177 0.00 2.36 -11.21
CA ASP A 177 -1.13 2.60 -12.10
C ASP A 177 -2.41 2.98 -11.32
N GLY A 178 -3.10 4.04 -11.75
CA GLY A 178 -4.32 4.54 -11.10
C GLY A 178 -4.09 5.68 -10.08
N ASN A 179 -5.07 5.88 -9.19
CA ASN A 179 -5.08 6.99 -8.21
C ASN A 179 -5.97 6.65 -6.99
N LEU A 180 -5.44 6.83 -5.78
CA LEU A 180 -6.17 6.67 -4.51
C LEU A 180 -7.46 7.51 -4.41
N GLN A 181 -7.48 8.73 -4.95
CA GLN A 181 -8.66 9.62 -4.93
C GLN A 181 -9.67 9.28 -6.03
N GLY A 182 -9.23 8.58 -7.08
CA GLY A 182 -9.92 8.50 -8.35
C GLY A 182 -10.92 7.35 -8.45
N GLY A 183 -10.67 6.20 -7.81
CA GLY A 183 -11.58 5.04 -7.86
C GLY A 183 -12.10 4.67 -9.26
N GLN A 184 -11.39 5.09 -10.32
CA GLN A 184 -11.80 4.99 -11.72
C GLN A 184 -10.55 4.80 -12.58
N GLY A 185 -10.04 3.57 -12.59
CA GLY A 185 -9.17 3.06 -13.64
C GLY A 185 -9.84 1.83 -14.28
N ARG A 186 -10.26 1.95 -15.54
CA ARG A 186 -10.41 0.84 -16.51
C ARG A 186 -9.04 0.73 -17.21
N ASP A 187 -8.44 -0.41 -17.56
CA ASP A 187 -8.91 -1.67 -18.18
C ASP A 187 -8.01 -2.87 -17.73
N SER A 188 -8.04 -4.15 -18.18
CA SER A 188 -8.79 -4.89 -19.23
C SER A 188 -9.33 -6.25 -18.73
N TYR A 189 -9.15 -6.61 -17.46
CA TYR A 189 -9.53 -7.92 -16.90
C TYR A 189 -10.50 -7.82 -15.70
N SER A 190 -11.64 -7.14 -15.89
CA SER A 190 -12.91 -7.41 -15.17
C SER A 190 -12.92 -7.45 -13.62
N ARG A 191 -12.24 -6.54 -12.90
CA ARG A 191 -12.60 -6.21 -11.51
C ARG A 191 -12.54 -4.70 -11.27
N SER A 192 -13.44 -4.20 -10.42
CA SER A 192 -13.56 -2.78 -10.08
C SER A 192 -12.38 -2.33 -9.21
N ILE A 193 -11.23 -2.06 -9.83
CA ILE A 193 -10.07 -1.46 -9.16
C ILE A 193 -10.51 -0.09 -8.63
N THR A 194 -10.30 0.12 -7.33
CA THR A 194 -10.81 1.29 -6.61
C THR A 194 -9.66 1.88 -5.78
N GLY A 195 -8.60 2.30 -6.48
CA GLY A 195 -7.37 2.76 -5.85
C GLY A 195 -6.21 2.91 -6.84
N ILE A 196 -5.00 2.65 -6.35
CA ILE A 196 -3.76 2.55 -7.12
C ILE A 196 -3.26 1.11 -7.08
N SER A 197 -2.67 0.63 -8.17
CA SER A 197 -1.94 -0.62 -8.24
C SER A 197 -0.44 -0.35 -8.15
N LEU A 198 0.25 -1.12 -7.33
CA LEU A 198 1.69 -1.14 -7.17
C LEU A 198 2.19 -2.48 -7.73
N LEU A 199 2.90 -2.40 -8.83
CA LEU A 199 3.41 -3.51 -9.62
C LEU A 199 4.93 -3.53 -9.45
N TRP A 200 5.47 -4.61 -8.88
CA TRP A 200 6.88 -4.71 -8.57
C TRP A 200 7.57 -5.78 -9.39
N GLU A 201 8.84 -5.50 -9.66
CA GLU A 201 9.82 -6.42 -10.23
C GLU A 201 10.84 -6.77 -9.14
N ASP A 202 11.05 -8.07 -8.89
CA ASP A 202 11.99 -8.56 -7.87
C ASP A 202 13.41 -8.78 -8.41
N GLY A 203 13.59 -8.57 -9.72
CA GLY A 203 14.89 -8.58 -10.41
C GLY A 203 15.18 -9.89 -11.15
N GLY A 204 14.16 -10.71 -11.39
CA GLY A 204 14.22 -11.89 -12.24
C GLY A 204 15.04 -13.07 -11.70
N ARG A 205 14.86 -14.23 -12.34
CA ARG A 205 15.43 -15.54 -11.96
C ARG A 205 16.96 -15.62 -11.99
N ARG A 206 17.49 -16.57 -11.22
CA ARG A 206 18.91 -17.03 -11.29
C ARG A 206 19.29 -17.77 -12.60
N GLU A 207 18.33 -18.32 -13.36
CA GLU A 207 18.62 -19.31 -14.44
C GLU A 207 17.98 -19.03 -15.83
N SER A 208 17.21 -17.96 -16.04
CA SER A 208 16.68 -17.60 -17.37
C SER A 208 16.60 -16.09 -17.57
N VAL A 209 16.34 -15.67 -18.80
CA VAL A 209 16.18 -14.26 -19.21
C VAL A 209 15.22 -13.56 -18.25
N GLU A 210 15.64 -12.42 -17.71
CA GLU A 210 14.80 -11.49 -16.92
C GLU A 210 13.51 -11.21 -17.72
N ASP A 211 12.37 -11.62 -17.19
CA ASP A 211 11.08 -11.03 -17.53
C ASP A 211 11.05 -9.61 -16.94
N PHE A 212 10.53 -8.65 -17.70
CA PHE A 212 10.44 -7.25 -17.27
C PHE A 212 8.98 -6.81 -17.33
N ASP A 213 8.09 -7.63 -16.80
CA ASP A 213 6.65 -7.43 -16.81
C ASP A 213 6.10 -6.93 -15.46
N TYR A 214 6.94 -6.73 -14.43
CA TYR A 214 6.57 -6.04 -13.18
C TYR A 214 5.37 -6.66 -12.45
N ASP A 215 5.06 -7.95 -12.62
CA ASP A 215 3.99 -8.61 -11.87
C ASP A 215 4.44 -9.67 -10.85
N ASP A 216 5.74 -9.70 -10.56
CA ASP A 216 6.34 -10.50 -9.48
C ASP A 216 5.66 -10.27 -8.14
N PHE A 217 5.26 -9.03 -7.84
CA PHE A 217 4.46 -8.73 -6.65
C PHE A 217 3.49 -7.59 -6.90
N VAL A 218 2.18 -7.89 -6.87
CA VAL A 218 1.13 -6.92 -7.17
C VAL A 218 0.25 -6.64 -5.94
N VAL A 219 0.21 -5.37 -5.56
CA VAL A 219 -0.61 -4.87 -4.46
C VAL A 219 -1.49 -3.73 -4.94
N GLU A 220 -2.77 -3.77 -4.57
CA GLU A 220 -3.66 -2.62 -4.73
C GLU A 220 -3.75 -1.85 -3.40
N ALA A 221 -3.70 -0.53 -3.46
CA ALA A 221 -3.99 0.33 -2.31
C ALA A 221 -5.23 1.17 -2.62
N GLY A 222 -6.22 1.18 -1.74
CA GLY A 222 -7.52 1.81 -1.99
C GLY A 222 -8.28 2.14 -0.71
N GLY A 223 -9.42 2.81 -0.86
CA GLY A 223 -10.37 3.14 0.21
C GLY A 223 -9.72 3.65 1.50
N PHE A 224 -9.45 4.96 1.57
CA PHE A 224 -8.88 5.54 2.79
C PHE A 224 -9.94 6.23 3.65
N LEU A 225 -9.85 6.02 4.97
CA LEU A 225 -10.68 6.68 5.98
C LEU A 225 -9.82 7.67 6.76
N PHE A 226 -10.38 8.85 7.04
CA PHE A 226 -9.75 9.79 7.98
C PHE A 226 -10.12 9.39 9.41
N ASP A 227 -9.17 9.53 10.34
CA ASP A 227 -9.44 9.39 11.77
C ASP A 227 -9.21 10.74 12.50
N PRO A 228 -10.25 11.31 13.15
CA PRO A 228 -11.64 10.86 13.17
C PRO A 228 -12.33 11.07 11.81
N CYS A 229 -13.28 10.19 11.50
CA CYS A 229 -14.13 10.35 10.32
C CYS A 229 -14.80 11.74 10.36
N PRO A 230 -14.78 12.52 9.26
CA PRO A 230 -15.47 13.79 9.22
C PRO A 230 -16.96 13.55 9.49
N ASP A 231 -17.59 14.41 10.29
CA ASP A 231 -19.05 14.37 10.47
C ASP A 231 -19.73 14.43 9.10
N VAL A 232 -20.53 13.41 8.79
CA VAL A 232 -21.44 13.42 7.66
C VAL A 232 -22.64 14.29 8.05
N ASN A 233 -22.58 15.57 7.68
CA ASN A 233 -23.74 16.47 7.73
C ASN A 233 -24.76 16.12 6.65
#